data_AF-A0A1C4X062-F1
#
_entry.id   AF-A0A1C4X062-F1
#
_cell.length_a   1.000
_cell.length_b   1.000
_cell.length_c   1.000
_cell.angle_alpha   90.00
_cell.angle_beta   90.00
_cell.angle_gamma   90.00
#
_symmetry.space_group_name_H-M   'P 1'
#
loop_
_entity.id
_entity.type
_entity.pdbx_description
1 polymer ?
#
loop_
_entity_poly.entity_id
_entity_poly.type
_entity_poly.pdbx_seq_one_letter_code
_entity_poly.pdbx_strand_id
1 'polypeptide(L)'
;MTDTLLRSLRELLLNESEPLAGLLRKCLMLGAETGSEALRDWARKELNGYTVGGEVPEYRAIPLPPIAYDYGSGPLLNRGQTIDHRYLPDGAGRHLPEKLFFRQPIEELQRLAEQEHLTFGVRGLAYAQSVWNSQLDEFEGVMNLRFNVSGSTIAGILGQVRTKLVDLVADLTADTPLSELPGKDQVDAAVSHRLGDIYNTTIHGANGPVAIGAQSQAKAEGLTVEDVLRLLDKVQEMAVRTADAHQAELLDAVADLRAAVESDEPDTGEVVRKSGKLRAVVSKVGDATLAAIASDAVQTITDLALNGAFG
;
A
#
# COMPACT_ATOMS: atom_id res chain seq x y z
N MET A 1 -34.68 15.23 20.46
CA MET A 1 -33.50 15.32 19.59
C MET A 1 -33.11 13.89 19.26
N THR A 2 -33.17 13.49 18.00
CA THR A 2 -32.69 12.18 17.57
C THR A 2 -31.18 12.17 17.72
N ASP A 3 -30.70 11.37 18.67
CA ASP A 3 -29.27 11.18 18.88
C ASP A 3 -28.70 10.49 17.65
N THR A 4 -27.74 11.12 16.97
CA THR A 4 -27.17 10.56 15.74
C THR A 4 -26.23 9.44 16.11
N LEU A 5 -26.15 8.41 15.26
CA LEU A 5 -25.27 7.27 15.49
C LEU A 5 -23.80 7.71 15.60
N LEU A 6 -23.40 8.74 14.83
CA LEU A 6 -22.06 9.33 14.89
C LEU A 6 -21.77 9.98 16.26
N ARG A 7 -22.74 10.68 16.86
CA ARG A 7 -22.59 11.26 18.20
C ARG A 7 -22.44 10.18 19.27
N SER A 8 -23.33 9.18 19.24
CA SER A 8 -23.26 8.04 20.16
C SER A 8 -21.92 7.29 20.04
N LEU A 9 -21.42 7.10 18.82
CA LEU A 9 -20.14 6.42 18.58
C LEU A 9 -18.97 7.22 19.14
N ARG A 10 -18.95 8.55 18.93
CA ARG A 10 -17.90 9.43 19.47
C ARG A 10 -17.84 9.39 21.00
N GLU A 11 -18.99 9.45 21.67
CA GLU A 11 -19.04 9.43 23.13
C GLU A 11 -18.57 8.09 23.71
N LEU A 12 -18.96 6.98 23.08
CA LEU A 12 -18.57 5.64 23.53
C LEU A 12 -17.10 5.30 23.21
N LEU A 13 -16.54 5.89 22.16
CA LEU A 13 -15.12 5.71 21.83
C LEU A 13 -14.19 6.30 22.88
N LEU A 14 -14.63 7.37 23.54
CA LEU A 14 -13.89 7.98 24.66
C LEU A 14 -13.99 7.16 25.95
N ASN A 15 -14.91 6.19 26.01
CA ASN A 15 -15.02 5.26 27.13
C ASN A 15 -14.17 4.01 26.86
N GLU A 16 -13.04 3.88 27.55
CA GLU A 16 -12.15 2.73 27.43
C GLU A 16 -12.78 1.41 27.88
N SER A 17 -13.84 1.47 28.69
CA SER A 17 -14.55 0.28 29.18
C SER A 17 -15.48 -0.35 28.14
N GLU A 18 -15.78 0.36 27.05
CA GLU A 18 -16.68 -0.14 26.02
C GLU A 18 -16.07 -1.29 25.21
N PRO A 19 -16.76 -2.43 25.05
CA PRO A 19 -16.27 -3.55 24.25
C PRO A 19 -16.07 -3.16 22.78
N LEU A 20 -14.88 -3.46 22.25
CA LEU A 20 -14.52 -3.12 20.87
C LEU A 20 -15.47 -3.74 19.83
N ALA A 21 -15.94 -4.97 20.06
CA ALA A 21 -16.95 -5.60 19.21
C ALA A 21 -18.28 -4.82 19.16
N GLY A 22 -18.69 -4.19 20.27
CA GLY A 22 -19.87 -3.33 20.33
C GLY A 22 -19.70 -2.09 19.45
N LEU A 23 -18.53 -1.44 19.54
CA LEU A 23 -18.18 -0.27 18.73
C LEU A 23 -18.15 -0.61 17.23
N LEU A 24 -17.58 -1.75 16.84
CA LEU A 24 -17.54 -2.21 15.44
C LEU A 24 -18.94 -2.55 14.89
N ARG A 25 -19.85 -3.11 15.71
CA ARG A 25 -21.25 -3.31 15.31
C ARG A 25 -21.98 -1.99 15.06
N LYS A 26 -21.66 -0.93 15.81
CA LYS A 26 -22.15 0.42 15.51
C LYS A 26 -21.57 0.98 14.22
N CYS A 27 -20.30 0.69 13.91
CA CYS A 27 -19.69 1.05 12.63
C CYS A 27 -20.38 0.36 11.45
N LEU A 28 -20.81 -0.90 11.60
CA LEU A 28 -21.61 -1.58 10.58
C LEU A 28 -22.93 -0.84 10.32
N MET A 29 -23.61 -0.37 11.37
CA MET A 29 -24.83 0.41 11.22
C MET A 29 -24.55 1.78 10.58
N LEU A 30 -23.45 2.46 10.98
CA LEU A 30 -23.06 3.74 10.40
C LEU A 30 -22.75 3.61 8.91
N GLY A 31 -22.04 2.56 8.51
CA GLY A 31 -21.79 2.27 7.10
C GLY A 31 -23.07 1.95 6.33
N ALA A 32 -24.07 1.33 6.97
CA ALA A 32 -25.38 1.08 6.35
C ALA A 32 -26.20 2.38 6.18
N GLU A 33 -26.19 3.28 7.15
CA GLU A 33 -26.88 4.58 7.08
C GLU A 33 -26.23 5.54 6.09
N THR A 34 -24.89 5.53 6.00
CA THR A 34 -24.11 6.40 5.10
C THR A 34 -23.98 5.83 3.68
N GLY A 35 -24.28 4.55 3.48
CA GLY A 35 -24.08 3.85 2.19
C GLY A 35 -22.62 3.49 1.86
N SER A 36 -21.72 3.59 2.85
CA SER A 36 -20.31 3.19 2.73
C SER A 36 -20.17 1.67 2.85
N GLU A 37 -19.86 1.01 1.74
CA GLU A 37 -19.55 -0.42 1.74
C GLU A 37 -18.16 -0.68 2.33
N ALA A 38 -17.21 0.24 2.13
CA ALA A 38 -15.86 0.13 2.67
C ALA A 38 -15.85 0.02 4.21
N LEU A 39 -16.62 0.89 4.88
CA LEU A 39 -16.76 0.85 6.35
C LEU A 39 -17.43 -0.45 6.82
N ARG A 40 -18.46 -0.90 6.10
CA ARG A 40 -19.18 -2.14 6.44
C ARG A 40 -18.28 -3.37 6.29
N ASP A 41 -17.50 -3.43 5.22
CA ASP A 41 -16.62 -4.56 4.94
C ASP A 41 -15.46 -4.62 5.92
N TRP A 42 -14.84 -3.48 6.23
CA TRP A 42 -13.82 -3.40 7.26
C TRP A 42 -14.35 -3.89 8.61
N ALA A 43 -15.46 -3.32 9.10
CA ALA A 43 -16.02 -3.70 10.39
C ALA A 43 -16.45 -5.18 10.41
N ARG A 44 -16.95 -5.72 9.30
CA ARG A 44 -17.30 -7.14 9.18
C ARG A 44 -16.07 -8.04 9.24
N LYS A 45 -14.97 -7.68 8.57
CA LYS A 45 -13.70 -8.44 8.62
C LYS A 45 -13.09 -8.40 10.02
N GLU A 46 -13.13 -7.25 10.70
CA GLU A 46 -12.67 -7.14 12.09
C GLU A 46 -13.50 -8.03 13.05
N LEU A 47 -14.83 -8.05 12.89
CA LEU A 47 -15.75 -8.82 13.71
C LEU A 47 -15.70 -10.34 13.43
N ASN A 48 -15.63 -10.75 12.17
CA ASN A 48 -15.71 -12.15 11.77
C ASN A 48 -14.34 -12.81 11.54
N GLY A 49 -13.28 -12.01 11.57
CA GLY A 49 -11.95 -12.44 11.19
C GLY A 49 -11.71 -12.39 9.67
N TYR A 50 -10.45 -12.62 9.31
CA TYR A 50 -9.95 -12.56 7.94
C TYR A 50 -9.84 -13.96 7.34
N THR A 51 -10.26 -14.11 6.09
CA THR A 51 -10.16 -15.39 5.37
C THR A 51 -8.72 -15.81 5.13
N VAL A 52 -8.47 -17.11 4.97
CA VAL A 52 -7.15 -17.63 4.61
C VAL A 52 -6.80 -17.15 3.20
N GLY A 53 -5.66 -16.49 3.03
CA GLY A 53 -5.22 -15.91 1.76
C GLY A 53 -5.80 -14.52 1.45
N GLY A 54 -6.72 -14.01 2.28
CA GLY A 54 -7.19 -12.62 2.18
C GLY A 54 -6.13 -11.63 2.66
N GLU A 55 -6.26 -10.39 2.18
CA GLU A 55 -5.49 -9.24 2.66
C GLU A 55 -5.80 -8.98 4.14
N VAL A 56 -4.73 -8.79 4.93
CA VAL A 56 -4.80 -8.56 6.37
C VAL A 56 -4.03 -7.28 6.65
N PRO A 57 -4.66 -6.28 7.29
CA PRO A 57 -3.99 -5.01 7.56
C PRO A 57 -2.71 -5.18 8.35
N GLU A 58 -1.72 -4.31 8.11
CA GLU A 58 -0.42 -4.42 8.78
C GLU A 58 -0.50 -4.35 10.31
N TYR A 59 -1.45 -3.62 10.88
CA TYR A 59 -1.66 -3.54 12.32
C TYR A 59 -2.13 -4.86 12.95
N ARG A 60 -2.59 -5.83 12.14
CA ARG A 60 -2.89 -7.20 12.56
C ARG A 60 -1.66 -8.12 12.49
N ALA A 61 -0.48 -7.59 12.21
CA ALA A 61 0.75 -8.36 12.09
C ALA A 61 1.77 -7.95 13.16
N ILE A 62 2.56 -8.93 13.62
CA ILE A 62 3.72 -8.67 14.49
C ILE A 62 5.00 -9.20 13.84
N PRO A 63 6.16 -8.60 14.14
CA PRO A 63 7.45 -9.19 13.80
C PRO A 63 7.54 -10.62 14.33
N LEU A 64 8.26 -11.49 13.62
CA LEU A 64 8.40 -12.89 14.01
C LEU A 64 8.91 -13.02 15.46
N PRO A 65 8.11 -13.63 16.38
CA PRO A 65 8.53 -13.80 17.76
C PRO A 65 9.68 -14.80 17.89
N PRO A 66 10.39 -14.81 19.03
CA PRO A 66 11.32 -15.87 19.36
C PRO A 66 10.65 -17.25 19.34
N ILE A 67 11.43 -18.26 18.94
CA ILE A 67 10.99 -19.65 18.89
C ILE A 67 11.35 -20.31 20.21
N ALA A 68 10.34 -20.83 20.89
CA ALA A 68 10.52 -21.70 22.04
C ALA A 68 10.58 -23.16 21.58
N TYR A 69 11.41 -23.96 22.24
CA TYR A 69 11.56 -25.38 21.97
C TYR A 69 12.01 -26.16 23.21
N ASP A 70 11.85 -27.47 23.15
CA ASP A 70 12.42 -28.42 24.11
C ASP A 70 13.56 -29.18 23.43
N TYR A 71 14.62 -29.47 24.17
CA TYR A 71 15.80 -30.17 23.69
C TYR A 71 16.08 -31.41 24.54
N GLY A 72 16.15 -32.57 23.90
CA GLY A 72 16.58 -33.82 24.50
C GLY A 72 17.98 -34.21 24.04
N SER A 73 18.80 -34.71 24.96
CA SER A 73 20.07 -35.39 24.66
C SER A 73 20.23 -36.55 25.65
N GLY A 74 19.97 -37.78 25.19
CA GLY A 74 19.91 -38.96 26.04
C GLY A 74 18.94 -38.79 27.23
N PRO A 75 19.37 -38.93 28.49
CA PRO A 75 18.50 -38.76 29.66
C PRO A 75 18.21 -37.29 30.02
N LEU A 76 18.90 -36.33 29.40
CA LEU A 76 18.72 -34.91 29.68
C LEU A 76 17.58 -34.33 28.83
N LEU A 77 16.68 -33.57 29.47
CA LEU A 77 15.60 -32.86 28.82
C LEU A 77 15.54 -31.41 29.32
N ASN A 78 15.94 -30.49 28.45
CA ASN A 78 15.85 -29.06 28.69
C ASN A 78 14.55 -28.55 28.05
N ARG A 79 13.70 -27.88 28.83
CA ARG A 79 12.40 -27.38 28.36
C ARG A 79 12.38 -25.87 28.27
N GLY A 80 11.57 -25.35 27.35
CA GLY A 80 11.32 -23.91 27.22
C GLY A 80 12.56 -23.09 26.86
N GLN A 81 13.52 -23.68 26.15
CA GLN A 81 14.63 -22.93 25.56
C GLN A 81 14.07 -21.96 24.51
N THR A 82 14.69 -20.79 24.38
CA THR A 82 14.26 -19.77 23.40
C THR A 82 15.42 -19.40 22.49
N ILE A 83 15.15 -19.31 21.20
CA ILE A 83 16.11 -18.88 20.17
C ILE A 83 15.47 -17.86 19.24
N ASP A 84 16.33 -17.05 18.62
CA ASP A 84 15.95 -16.26 17.46
C ASP A 84 16.01 -17.16 16.20
N HIS A 85 15.11 -16.93 15.25
CA HIS A 85 15.04 -17.66 13.99
C HIS A 85 16.35 -17.66 13.19
N ARG A 86 17.21 -16.65 13.36
CA ARG A 86 18.53 -16.55 12.71
C ARG A 86 19.54 -17.58 13.20
N TYR A 87 19.31 -18.18 14.37
CA TYR A 87 20.16 -19.25 14.91
C TYR A 87 19.65 -20.64 14.53
N LEU A 88 18.58 -20.74 13.74
CA LEU A 88 18.15 -22.01 13.21
C LEU A 88 19.20 -22.56 12.22
N PRO A 89 19.34 -23.89 12.13
CA PRO A 89 20.23 -24.51 11.15
C PRO A 89 19.88 -24.10 9.72
N ASP A 90 20.88 -24.17 8.84
CA ASP A 90 20.71 -23.84 7.43
C ASP A 90 19.55 -24.64 6.82
N GLY A 91 18.64 -23.92 6.15
CA GLY A 91 17.44 -24.47 5.54
C GLY A 91 16.24 -24.64 6.49
N ALA A 92 16.42 -24.68 7.81
CA ALA A 92 15.30 -24.85 8.75
C ALA A 92 14.36 -23.63 8.76
N GLY A 93 14.91 -22.42 8.59
CA GLY A 93 14.15 -21.18 8.51
C GLY A 93 13.40 -20.93 7.19
N ARG A 94 13.58 -21.77 6.16
CA ARG A 94 13.11 -21.50 4.78
C ARG A 94 11.61 -21.23 4.66
N HIS A 95 10.81 -21.87 5.51
CA HIS A 95 9.34 -21.78 5.47
C HIS A 95 8.77 -20.98 6.65
N LEU A 96 9.61 -20.25 7.38
CA LEU A 96 9.13 -19.34 8.41
C LEU A 96 8.67 -18.02 7.77
N PRO A 97 7.52 -17.49 8.22
CA PRO A 97 7.06 -16.19 7.76
C PRO A 97 7.91 -15.08 8.40
N GLU A 98 8.01 -13.92 7.73
CA GLU A 98 8.67 -12.74 8.31
C GLU A 98 7.83 -12.05 9.40
N LYS A 99 6.50 -12.09 9.24
CA LYS A 99 5.51 -11.55 10.17
C LYS A 99 4.47 -12.60 10.52
N LEU A 100 4.00 -12.61 11.77
CA LEU A 100 2.82 -13.39 12.16
C LEU A 100 1.58 -12.53 12.02
N PHE A 101 0.61 -13.01 11.23
CA PHE A 101 -0.67 -12.34 10.98
C PHE A 101 -1.79 -12.94 11.84
N PHE A 102 -2.51 -12.07 12.55
CA PHE A 102 -3.64 -12.43 13.40
C PHE A 102 -4.97 -12.23 12.66
N ARG A 103 -5.52 -13.35 12.18
CA ARG A 103 -6.74 -13.39 11.36
C ARG A 103 -8.01 -13.60 12.16
N GLN A 104 -7.89 -13.85 13.46
CA GLN A 104 -9.02 -14.20 14.32
C GLN A 104 -10.02 -13.03 14.46
N PRO A 105 -11.31 -13.34 14.70
CA PRO A 105 -12.30 -12.38 15.16
C PRO A 105 -11.80 -11.54 16.33
N ILE A 106 -12.23 -10.27 16.41
CA ILE A 106 -11.80 -9.38 17.49
C ILE A 106 -12.16 -9.92 18.88
N GLU A 107 -13.31 -10.57 19.04
CA GLU A 107 -13.76 -11.15 20.32
C GLU A 107 -12.86 -12.33 20.74
N GLU A 108 -12.32 -13.07 19.79
CA GLU A 108 -11.33 -14.10 20.08
C GLU A 108 -10.00 -13.49 20.48
N LEU A 109 -9.53 -12.46 19.77
CA LEU A 109 -8.31 -11.73 20.14
C LEU A 109 -8.40 -11.11 21.53
N GLN A 110 -9.57 -10.59 21.93
CA GLN A 110 -9.80 -10.09 23.28
C GLN A 110 -9.56 -11.17 24.35
N ARG A 111 -10.10 -12.38 24.13
CA ARG A 111 -9.87 -13.51 25.05
C ARG A 111 -8.41 -13.98 25.04
N LEU A 112 -7.74 -13.93 23.89
CA LEU A 112 -6.31 -14.29 23.81
C LEU A 112 -5.43 -13.24 24.51
N ALA A 113 -5.81 -11.96 24.48
CA ALA A 113 -5.09 -10.88 25.16
C ALA A 113 -5.11 -11.01 26.70
N GLU A 114 -6.11 -11.68 27.26
CA GLU A 114 -6.20 -11.97 28.71
C GLU A 114 -5.21 -13.05 29.17
N GLN A 115 -4.63 -13.82 28.23
CA GLN A 115 -3.68 -14.89 28.55
C GLN A 115 -2.26 -14.31 28.72
N GLU A 116 -1.54 -14.75 29.74
CA GLU A 116 -0.16 -14.28 29.98
C GLU A 116 0.78 -14.69 28.83
N HIS A 117 0.67 -15.95 28.41
CA HIS A 117 1.48 -16.53 27.34
C HIS A 117 0.64 -17.32 26.35
N LEU A 118 0.84 -17.03 25.06
CA LEU A 118 0.21 -17.69 23.94
C LEU A 118 1.27 -18.49 23.19
N THR A 119 0.93 -19.75 22.87
CA THR A 119 1.82 -20.60 22.07
C THR A 119 1.20 -20.88 20.71
N PHE A 120 1.96 -20.62 19.65
CA PHE A 120 1.52 -20.83 18.28
C PHE A 120 2.42 -21.83 17.57
N GLY A 121 1.82 -22.91 17.08
CA GLY A 121 2.44 -23.81 16.11
C GLY A 121 2.06 -23.39 14.69
N VAL A 122 3.04 -23.22 13.81
CA VAL A 122 2.79 -23.01 12.37
C VAL A 122 3.45 -24.13 11.57
N ARG A 123 2.93 -24.40 10.36
CA ARG A 123 3.48 -25.45 9.47
C ARG A 123 4.98 -25.28 9.21
N GLY A 124 5.45 -24.04 9.13
CA GLY A 124 6.87 -23.73 8.98
C GLY A 124 7.74 -24.22 10.15
N LEU A 125 7.23 -24.19 11.38
CA LEU A 125 7.96 -24.69 12.56
C LEU A 125 8.06 -26.21 12.59
N ALA A 126 7.03 -26.92 12.11
CA ALA A 126 7.10 -28.37 11.97
C ALA A 126 8.18 -28.79 10.94
N TYR A 127 8.29 -28.05 9.83
CA TYR A 127 9.38 -28.24 8.87
C TYR A 127 10.75 -27.92 9.49
N ALA A 128 10.86 -26.77 10.17
CA ALA A 128 12.09 -26.36 10.85
C ALA A 128 12.57 -27.43 11.84
N GLN A 129 11.65 -28.02 12.62
CA GLN A 129 11.96 -29.10 13.56
C GLN A 129 12.50 -30.34 12.83
N SER A 130 11.88 -30.72 11.71
CA SER A 130 12.34 -31.87 10.91
C SER A 130 13.74 -31.65 10.33
N VAL A 131 14.02 -30.46 9.81
CA VAL A 131 15.35 -30.13 9.27
C VAL A 131 16.38 -30.10 10.39
N TRP A 132 16.04 -29.49 11.54
CA TRP A 132 16.95 -29.45 12.67
C TRP A 132 17.30 -30.85 13.18
N ASN A 133 16.29 -31.70 13.42
CA ASN A 133 16.52 -33.07 13.90
C ASN A 133 17.32 -33.92 12.91
N SER A 134 17.26 -33.64 11.60
CA SER A 134 18.09 -34.35 10.61
C SER A 134 19.58 -34.05 10.70
N GLN A 135 19.96 -33.00 11.43
CA GLN A 135 21.35 -32.55 11.62
C GLN A 135 21.89 -32.85 13.02
N LEU A 136 21.07 -33.45 13.89
CA LEU A 136 21.44 -33.85 15.25
C LEU A 136 21.86 -35.32 15.30
N ASP A 137 22.60 -35.69 16.35
CA ASP A 137 23.01 -37.06 16.60
C ASP A 137 21.84 -37.98 17.01
N GLU A 138 22.02 -39.30 16.92
CA GLU A 138 20.97 -40.33 17.11
C GLU A 138 20.21 -40.26 18.44
N PHE A 139 20.82 -39.66 19.48
CA PHE A 139 20.23 -39.52 20.81
C PHE A 139 19.83 -38.08 21.16
N GLU A 140 19.90 -37.18 20.19
CA GLU A 140 19.56 -35.77 20.34
C GLU A 140 18.31 -35.41 19.54
N GLY A 141 17.54 -34.47 20.05
CA GLY A 141 16.31 -34.07 19.37
C GLY A 141 15.71 -32.79 19.90
N VAL A 142 15.22 -31.99 18.97
CA VAL A 142 14.39 -30.83 19.22
C VAL A 142 12.92 -31.20 19.10
N MET A 143 12.12 -30.70 20.04
CA MET A 143 10.69 -30.96 20.16
C MET A 143 9.94 -29.65 20.41
N ASN A 144 8.64 -29.67 20.12
CA ASN A 144 7.70 -28.61 20.50
C ASN A 144 8.12 -27.20 20.02
N LEU A 145 8.67 -27.07 18.81
CA LEU A 145 8.94 -25.74 18.23
C LEU A 145 7.64 -24.95 18.14
N ARG A 146 7.62 -23.80 18.81
CA ARG A 146 6.44 -22.92 18.91
C ARG A 146 6.88 -21.48 19.05
N PHE A 147 6.07 -20.54 18.56
CA PHE A 147 6.24 -19.14 18.93
C PHE A 147 5.65 -18.91 20.31
N ASN A 148 6.32 -18.07 21.10
CA ASN A 148 5.80 -17.56 22.35
C ASN A 148 5.45 -16.07 22.17
N VAL A 149 4.19 -15.73 22.40
CA VAL A 149 3.68 -14.36 22.28
C VAL A 149 2.99 -14.01 23.59
N SER A 150 3.23 -12.80 24.12
CA SER A 150 2.51 -12.34 25.30
C SER A 150 1.09 -11.89 24.95
N GLY A 151 0.14 -12.05 25.87
CA GLY A 151 -1.20 -11.45 25.72
C GLY A 151 -1.16 -9.93 25.53
N SER A 152 -0.17 -9.25 26.13
CA SER A 152 0.05 -7.81 25.94
C SER A 152 0.34 -7.43 24.49
N THR A 153 0.95 -8.32 23.70
CA THR A 153 1.16 -8.10 22.26
C THR A 153 -0.18 -8.08 21.53
N ILE A 154 -1.10 -8.99 21.87
CA ILE A 154 -2.46 -9.02 21.31
C ILE A 154 -3.27 -7.80 21.79
N ALA A 155 -3.11 -7.41 23.05
CA ALA A 155 -3.70 -6.18 23.58
C ALA A 155 -3.23 -4.95 22.79
N GLY A 156 -1.98 -4.92 22.35
CA GLY A 156 -1.45 -3.89 21.45
C GLY A 156 -2.16 -3.83 20.10
N ILE A 157 -2.45 -5.00 19.49
CA ILE A 157 -3.22 -5.08 18.24
C ILE A 157 -4.65 -4.54 18.44
N LEU A 158 -5.32 -4.96 19.53
CA LEU A 158 -6.66 -4.47 19.88
C LEU A 158 -6.67 -2.95 20.12
N GLY A 159 -5.62 -2.43 20.75
CA GLY A 159 -5.40 -1.01 20.92
C GLY A 159 -5.29 -0.27 19.59
N GLN A 160 -4.51 -0.80 18.63
CA GLN A 160 -4.42 -0.22 17.29
C GLN A 160 -5.77 -0.17 16.58
N VAL A 161 -6.58 -1.23 16.65
CA VAL A 161 -7.94 -1.23 16.07
C VAL A 161 -8.80 -0.14 16.70
N ARG A 162 -8.73 0.04 18.03
CA ARG A 162 -9.45 1.12 18.71
C ARG A 162 -8.97 2.50 18.27
N THR A 163 -7.66 2.73 18.20
CA THR A 163 -7.09 4.01 17.75
C THR A 163 -7.52 4.32 16.31
N LYS A 164 -7.47 3.33 15.42
CA LYS A 164 -7.94 3.48 14.04
C LYS A 164 -9.41 3.87 13.95
N LEU A 165 -10.25 3.32 14.83
CA LEU A 165 -11.64 3.70 14.92
C LEU A 165 -11.83 5.12 15.47
N VAL A 166 -11.03 5.53 16.45
CA VAL A 166 -11.01 6.92 16.95
C VAL A 166 -10.60 7.89 15.83
N ASP A 167 -9.53 7.59 15.10
CA ASP A 167 -9.05 8.42 13.99
C ASP A 167 -10.11 8.54 12.89
N LEU A 168 -10.77 7.43 12.54
CA LEU A 168 -11.87 7.42 11.58
C LEU A 168 -13.00 8.36 12.02
N VAL A 169 -13.46 8.23 13.27
CA VAL A 169 -14.55 9.09 13.78
C VAL A 169 -14.09 10.54 13.91
N ALA A 170 -12.85 10.80 14.27
CA ALA A 170 -12.29 12.14 14.30
C ALA A 170 -12.36 12.80 12.91
N ASP A 171 -11.90 12.10 11.86
CA ASP A 171 -11.98 12.58 10.47
C ASP A 171 -13.44 12.85 10.04
N LEU A 172 -14.37 11.96 10.39
CA LEU A 172 -15.80 12.15 10.08
C LEU A 172 -16.43 13.35 10.79
N THR A 173 -15.96 13.67 12.00
CA THR A 173 -16.51 14.77 12.81
C THR A 173 -15.80 16.10 12.60
N ALA A 174 -14.67 16.11 11.90
CA ALA A 174 -13.94 17.33 11.56
C ALA A 174 -14.73 18.19 10.56
N ASP A 175 -15.29 17.55 9.53
CA ASP A 175 -15.97 18.25 8.43
C ASP A 175 -17.50 18.12 8.46
N THR A 176 -18.05 17.30 9.37
CA THR A 176 -19.50 17.06 9.47
C THR A 176 -20.04 17.41 10.86
N PRO A 177 -21.04 18.30 10.95
CA PRO A 177 -21.74 18.56 12.20
C PRO A 177 -22.32 17.27 12.78
N LEU A 178 -22.16 17.04 14.09
CA LEU A 178 -22.64 15.83 14.79
C LEU A 178 -24.17 15.62 14.73
N SER A 179 -24.93 16.59 14.25
CA SER A 179 -26.38 16.48 14.03
C SER A 179 -26.73 15.88 12.67
N GLU A 180 -25.76 15.74 11.77
CA GLU A 180 -25.95 15.31 10.39
C GLU A 180 -25.21 14.01 10.11
N LEU A 181 -25.64 13.31 9.06
CA LEU A 181 -25.03 12.08 8.60
C LEU A 181 -23.95 12.42 7.56
N PRO A 182 -22.71 11.92 7.69
CA PRO A 182 -21.66 12.20 6.71
C PRO A 182 -22.01 11.58 5.35
N GLY A 183 -21.57 12.24 4.28
CA GLY A 183 -21.77 11.73 2.92
C GLY A 183 -20.96 10.46 2.67
N LYS A 184 -21.46 9.57 1.79
CA LYS A 184 -20.78 8.32 1.42
C LYS A 184 -19.30 8.53 1.06
N ASP A 185 -19.02 9.48 0.17
CA ASP A 185 -17.68 9.71 -0.36
C ASP A 185 -16.69 10.14 0.74
N GLN A 186 -17.16 10.89 1.73
CA GLN A 186 -16.36 11.29 2.89
C GLN A 186 -16.03 10.09 3.78
N VAL A 187 -17.00 9.19 4.00
CA VAL A 187 -16.79 7.97 4.79
C VAL A 187 -15.84 7.02 4.07
N ASP A 188 -16.02 6.83 2.76
CA ASP A 188 -15.13 5.98 1.96
C ASP A 188 -13.70 6.55 1.90
N ALA A 189 -13.55 7.87 1.79
CA ALA A 189 -12.25 8.54 1.87
C ALA A 189 -11.58 8.36 3.24
N ALA A 190 -12.31 8.54 4.34
CA ALA A 190 -11.79 8.37 5.68
C ALA A 190 -11.36 6.91 5.96
N VAL A 191 -12.15 5.93 5.49
CA VAL A 191 -11.80 4.51 5.55
C VAL A 191 -10.54 4.24 4.74
N SER A 192 -10.47 4.71 3.50
CA SER A 192 -9.28 4.51 2.66
C SER A 192 -8.02 5.12 3.26
N HIS A 193 -8.13 6.32 3.85
CA HIS A 193 -6.99 7.05 4.41
C HIS A 193 -6.47 6.42 5.72
N ARG A 194 -7.37 5.95 6.59
CA ARG A 194 -6.99 5.45 7.92
C ARG A 194 -6.83 3.94 8.00
N LEU A 195 -7.62 3.21 7.21
CA LEU A 195 -7.77 1.75 7.28
C LEU A 195 -7.24 1.02 6.04
N GLY A 196 -7.02 1.74 4.93
CA GLY A 196 -6.35 1.20 3.75
C GLY A 196 -4.85 1.00 4.00
N ASP A 197 -4.26 0.00 3.33
CA ASP A 197 -2.82 -0.17 3.32
C ASP A 197 -2.18 0.99 2.56
N ILE A 198 -1.36 1.79 3.27
CA ILE A 198 -0.61 2.90 2.69
C ILE A 198 0.53 2.29 1.87
N TYR A 199 0.33 2.14 0.56
CA TYR A 199 1.42 1.86 -0.36
C TYR A 199 2.31 3.10 -0.46
N ASN A 200 3.38 3.15 0.35
CA ASN A 200 4.47 4.11 0.16
C ASN A 200 5.18 3.79 -1.15
N THR A 201 4.70 4.34 -2.25
CA THR A 201 5.42 4.31 -3.53
C THR A 201 6.27 5.57 -3.60
N THR A 202 7.57 5.41 -3.38
CA THR A 202 8.54 6.47 -3.65
C THR A 202 8.67 6.62 -5.16
N ILE A 203 7.95 7.59 -5.73
CA ILE A 203 8.02 7.93 -7.15
C ILE A 203 9.34 8.67 -7.40
N HIS A 204 10.30 8.02 -8.04
CA HIS A 204 11.60 8.61 -8.40
C HIS A 204 11.56 9.52 -9.65
N GLY A 205 10.37 9.88 -10.12
CA GLY A 205 10.12 10.78 -11.24
C GLY A 205 8.67 10.65 -11.69
N ALA A 206 7.89 11.73 -11.57
CA ALA A 206 6.48 11.75 -11.96
C ALA A 206 6.37 12.15 -13.43
N ASN A 207 6.37 11.17 -14.33
CA ASN A 207 6.05 11.39 -15.75
C ASN A 207 4.74 10.66 -16.07
N GLY A 208 3.62 11.29 -15.72
CA GLY A 208 2.26 10.85 -16.05
C GLY A 208 1.35 10.53 -14.85
N PRO A 209 0.03 10.36 -15.08
CA PRO A 209 -0.92 10.04 -14.02
C PRO A 209 -0.70 8.60 -13.53
N VAL A 210 -0.31 8.44 -12.26
CA VAL A 210 -0.13 7.13 -11.62
C VAL A 210 -1.34 6.84 -10.74
N ALA A 211 -1.98 5.69 -10.98
CA ALA A 211 -3.06 5.14 -10.15
C ALA A 211 -2.53 3.90 -9.43
N ILE A 212 -2.61 3.86 -8.09
CA ILE A 212 -2.21 2.72 -7.27
C ILE A 212 -3.40 2.25 -6.44
N GLY A 213 -3.78 0.99 -6.62
CA GLY A 213 -4.90 0.34 -5.91
C GLY A 213 -6.09 0.04 -6.82
N ALA A 214 -6.85 -1.01 -6.48
CA ALA A 214 -7.92 -1.59 -7.30
C ALA A 214 -9.13 -0.66 -7.61
N GLN A 215 -9.15 0.54 -7.03
CA GLN A 215 -10.20 1.56 -7.18
C GLN A 215 -9.62 2.95 -7.54
N SER A 216 -8.34 3.05 -7.87
CA SER A 216 -7.71 4.34 -8.17
C SER A 216 -7.98 4.76 -9.63
N GLN A 217 -8.49 5.98 -9.82
CA GLN A 217 -8.58 6.64 -11.13
C GLN A 217 -7.56 7.77 -11.16
N ALA A 218 -6.54 7.64 -12.01
CA ALA A 218 -5.63 8.74 -12.29
C ALA A 218 -6.28 9.65 -13.33
N LYS A 219 -6.76 10.83 -12.91
CA LYS A 219 -7.15 11.89 -13.84
C LYS A 219 -5.91 12.75 -14.12
N ALA A 220 -5.49 12.80 -15.37
CA ALA A 220 -4.64 13.89 -15.83
C ALA A 220 -5.47 15.17 -15.76
N GLU A 221 -5.11 16.13 -14.91
CA GLU A 221 -5.48 17.51 -15.18
C GLU A 221 -4.94 17.87 -16.57
N GLY A 222 -5.76 18.52 -17.39
CA GLY A 222 -5.52 18.68 -18.82
C GLY A 222 -4.15 19.32 -19.10
N LEU A 223 -3.28 18.57 -19.77
CA LEU A 223 -2.03 19.10 -20.34
C LEU A 223 -2.37 20.27 -21.26
N THR A 224 -1.59 21.35 -21.20
CA THR A 224 -1.79 22.54 -22.02
C THR A 224 -0.74 22.67 -23.12
N VAL A 225 -1.01 23.50 -24.14
CA VAL A 225 -0.02 23.84 -25.17
C VAL A 225 1.24 24.49 -24.57
N GLU A 226 1.11 25.21 -23.45
CA GLU A 226 2.24 25.80 -22.74
C GLU A 226 3.19 24.74 -22.15
N ASP A 227 2.64 23.62 -21.67
CA ASP A 227 3.43 22.51 -21.12
C ASP A 227 4.26 21.82 -22.21
N VAL A 228 3.71 21.72 -23.43
CA VAL A 228 4.43 21.23 -24.61
C VAL A 228 5.61 22.12 -24.96
N LEU A 229 5.40 23.44 -25.00
CA LEU A 229 6.48 24.38 -25.34
C LEU A 229 7.61 24.30 -24.33
N ARG A 230 7.28 24.18 -23.03
CA ARG A 230 8.25 23.99 -21.95
C ARG A 230 9.04 22.69 -22.10
N LEU A 231 8.43 21.61 -22.58
CA LEU A 231 9.12 20.35 -22.87
C LEU A 231 10.04 20.48 -24.07
N LEU A 232 9.61 21.13 -25.15
CA LEU A 232 10.44 21.39 -26.33
C LEU A 232 11.66 22.26 -26.00
N ASP A 233 11.52 23.26 -25.13
CA ASP A 233 12.64 24.08 -24.63
C ASP A 233 13.70 23.22 -23.92
N LYS A 234 13.28 22.26 -23.09
CA LYS A 234 14.20 21.33 -22.41
C LYS A 234 14.91 20.40 -23.39
N VAL A 235 14.20 19.90 -24.41
CA VAL A 235 14.82 19.09 -25.48
C VAL A 235 15.87 19.91 -26.22
N GLN A 236 15.58 21.18 -26.53
CA GLN A 236 16.51 22.08 -27.22
C GLN A 236 17.75 22.37 -26.37
N GLU A 237 17.59 22.71 -25.08
CA GLU A 237 18.70 22.99 -24.16
C GLU A 237 19.65 21.79 -24.06
N MET A 238 19.09 20.59 -23.95
CA MET A 238 19.86 19.35 -23.87
C MET A 238 20.53 19.01 -25.21
N ALA A 239 19.82 19.17 -26.33
CA ALA A 239 20.37 18.93 -27.66
C ALA A 239 21.58 19.84 -27.98
N VAL A 240 21.59 21.10 -27.52
CA VAL A 240 22.76 22.00 -27.68
C VAL A 240 23.98 21.51 -26.90
N ARG A 241 23.78 20.82 -25.77
CA ARG A 241 24.85 20.32 -24.90
C ARG A 241 25.43 18.98 -25.35
N THR A 242 24.71 18.24 -26.19
CA THR A 242 25.14 16.93 -26.68
C THR A 242 26.04 17.07 -27.90
N ALA A 243 27.22 16.43 -27.88
CA ALA A 243 28.11 16.30 -29.03
C ALA A 243 27.76 15.03 -29.83
N ASP A 244 26.58 15.02 -30.48
CA ASP A 244 26.09 13.90 -31.29
C ASP A 244 26.14 14.26 -32.80
N ALA A 245 26.40 13.26 -33.66
CA ALA A 245 26.40 13.44 -35.11
C ALA A 245 25.03 13.89 -35.66
N HIS A 246 23.94 13.60 -34.94
CA HIS A 246 22.56 13.96 -35.26
C HIS A 246 22.10 15.25 -34.57
N GLN A 247 22.98 15.99 -33.88
CA GLN A 247 22.63 17.21 -33.16
C GLN A 247 21.91 18.24 -34.03
N ALA A 248 22.42 18.51 -35.23
CA ALA A 248 21.81 19.46 -36.15
C ALA A 248 20.42 19.00 -36.65
N GLU A 249 20.28 17.70 -36.94
CA GLU A 249 19.01 17.07 -37.36
C GLU A 249 17.97 17.14 -36.23
N LEU A 250 18.42 17.00 -34.98
CA LEU A 250 17.55 17.07 -33.80
C LEU A 250 17.07 18.50 -33.52
N LEU A 251 17.98 19.47 -33.57
CA LEU A 251 17.63 20.89 -33.38
C LEU A 251 16.66 21.38 -34.46
N ASP A 252 16.87 20.96 -35.70
CA ASP A 252 15.96 21.26 -36.81
C ASP A 252 14.58 20.64 -36.58
N ALA A 253 14.51 19.36 -36.19
CA ALA A 253 13.24 18.69 -35.90
C ALA A 253 12.46 19.30 -34.72
N VAL A 254 13.16 19.78 -33.68
CA VAL A 254 12.55 20.48 -32.54
C VAL A 254 12.02 21.85 -32.96
N ALA A 255 12.80 22.63 -33.73
CA ALA A 255 12.38 23.93 -34.23
C ALA A 255 11.18 23.81 -35.18
N ASP A 256 11.19 22.81 -36.05
CA ASP A 256 10.10 22.51 -36.97
C ASP A 256 8.79 22.21 -36.25
N LEU A 257 8.87 21.40 -35.18
CA LEU A 257 7.71 21.01 -34.37
C LEU A 257 7.19 22.18 -33.55
N ARG A 258 8.09 22.97 -32.95
CA ARG A 258 7.73 24.19 -32.23
C ARG A 258 6.96 25.16 -33.12
N ALA A 259 7.46 25.42 -34.33
CA ALA A 259 6.80 26.32 -35.28
C ALA A 259 5.39 25.85 -35.69
N ALA A 260 5.15 24.54 -35.74
CA ALA A 260 3.81 24.01 -36.03
C ALA A 260 2.85 24.14 -34.83
N VAL A 261 3.37 24.04 -33.60
CA VAL A 261 2.59 24.21 -32.37
C VAL A 261 2.28 25.69 -32.09
N GLU A 262 3.20 26.60 -32.44
CA GLU A 262 3.05 28.05 -32.27
C GLU A 262 2.31 28.75 -33.43
N SER A 263 1.82 28.01 -34.43
CA SER A 263 1.03 28.57 -35.55
C SER A 263 -0.29 29.17 -35.06
N ASP A 264 -0.73 30.29 -35.67
CA ASP A 264 -2.03 30.91 -35.38
C ASP A 264 -3.22 29.96 -35.64
N GLU A 265 -3.06 29.06 -36.62
CA GLU A 265 -3.93 27.91 -36.88
C GLU A 265 -3.05 26.65 -36.98
N PRO A 266 -2.83 25.93 -35.87
CA PRO A 266 -2.04 24.71 -35.90
C PRO A 266 -2.86 23.60 -36.59
N ASP A 267 -2.27 22.91 -37.56
CA ASP A 267 -2.90 21.73 -38.18
C ASP A 267 -2.52 20.48 -37.40
N THR A 268 -3.51 19.80 -36.82
CA THR A 268 -3.31 18.55 -36.04
C THR A 268 -2.50 17.51 -36.84
N GLY A 269 -2.77 17.38 -38.15
CA GLY A 269 -2.06 16.43 -39.01
C GLY A 269 -0.58 16.76 -39.17
N GLU A 270 -0.25 18.05 -39.31
CA GLU A 270 1.10 18.55 -39.40
C GLU A 270 1.86 18.39 -38.09
N VAL A 271 1.24 18.72 -36.95
CA VAL A 271 1.84 18.57 -35.62
C VAL A 271 2.19 17.11 -35.33
N VAL A 272 1.28 16.16 -35.62
CA VAL A 272 1.53 14.71 -35.46
C VAL A 272 2.61 14.21 -36.42
N ARG A 273 2.63 14.71 -37.66
CA ARG A 273 3.68 14.35 -38.63
C ARG A 273 5.06 14.83 -38.16
N LYS A 274 5.15 16.06 -37.63
CA LYS A 274 6.41 16.63 -37.14
C LYS A 274 6.87 15.99 -35.83
N SER A 275 5.95 15.62 -34.93
CA SER A 275 6.29 14.85 -33.71
C SER A 275 6.83 13.46 -34.05
N GLY A 276 6.28 12.80 -35.08
CA GLY A 276 6.82 11.56 -35.63
C GLY A 276 8.23 11.69 -36.20
N LYS A 277 8.54 12.81 -36.87
CA LYS A 277 9.91 13.12 -37.33
C LYS A 277 10.86 13.30 -36.16
N LEU A 278 10.49 14.07 -35.14
CA LEU A 278 11.32 14.26 -33.94
C LEU A 278 11.64 12.90 -33.28
N ARG A 279 10.65 12.02 -33.13
CA ARG A 279 10.85 10.67 -32.59
C ARG A 279 11.85 9.84 -33.40
N ALA A 280 11.82 9.95 -34.73
CA ALA A 280 12.72 9.22 -35.62
C ALA A 280 14.16 9.75 -35.59
N VAL A 281 14.36 11.02 -35.27
CA VAL A 281 15.69 11.60 -35.07
C VAL A 281 16.23 11.23 -33.69
N VAL A 282 15.38 11.32 -32.67
CA VAL A 282 15.71 10.96 -31.28
C VAL A 282 16.15 9.50 -31.14
N SER A 283 15.56 8.58 -31.89
CA SER A 283 15.97 7.16 -31.84
C SER A 283 17.38 6.89 -32.37
N LYS A 284 17.99 7.85 -33.08
CA LYS A 284 19.38 7.79 -33.56
C LYS A 284 20.38 8.42 -32.58
N VAL A 285 19.89 9.15 -31.57
CA VAL A 285 20.73 9.87 -30.60
C VAL A 285 21.14 8.91 -29.47
N GLY A 286 22.43 8.90 -29.14
CA GLY A 286 22.98 8.00 -28.12
C GLY A 286 22.75 8.44 -26.66
N ASP A 287 22.23 9.65 -26.44
CA ASP A 287 21.97 10.23 -25.12
C ASP A 287 20.61 9.77 -24.57
N ALA A 288 20.64 8.85 -23.59
CA ALA A 288 19.44 8.27 -23.00
C ALA A 288 18.56 9.28 -22.26
N THR A 289 19.14 10.34 -21.70
CA THR A 289 18.39 11.39 -20.99
C THR A 289 17.66 12.29 -21.98
N LEU A 290 18.35 12.71 -23.03
CA LEU A 290 17.75 13.46 -24.14
C LEU A 290 16.65 12.65 -24.84
N ALA A 291 16.88 11.35 -25.06
CA ALA A 291 15.90 10.47 -25.67
C ALA A 291 14.62 10.31 -24.83
N ALA A 292 14.75 10.26 -23.50
CA ALA A 292 13.61 10.21 -22.59
C ALA A 292 12.79 11.51 -22.63
N ILE A 293 13.45 12.68 -22.51
CA ILE A 293 12.76 13.98 -22.51
C ILE A 293 12.07 14.24 -23.86
N ALA A 294 12.72 13.91 -24.98
CA ALA A 294 12.13 14.12 -26.29
C ALA A 294 10.98 13.15 -26.59
N SER A 295 11.04 11.91 -26.07
CA SER A 295 9.92 10.98 -26.16
C SER A 295 8.70 11.46 -25.36
N ASP A 296 8.93 12.05 -24.19
CA ASP A 296 7.89 12.62 -23.33
C ASP A 296 7.19 13.82 -23.99
N ALA A 297 7.97 14.71 -24.62
CA ALA A 297 7.44 15.81 -25.44
C ALA A 297 6.57 15.30 -26.59
N VAL A 298 7.03 14.28 -27.34
CA VAL A 298 6.26 13.69 -28.45
C VAL A 298 4.97 13.05 -27.97
N GLN A 299 5.00 12.35 -26.84
CA GLN A 299 3.82 11.70 -26.28
C GLN A 299 2.77 12.73 -25.85
N THR A 300 3.21 13.78 -25.15
CA THR A 300 2.33 14.87 -24.69
C THR A 300 1.67 15.60 -25.86
N ILE A 301 2.42 15.86 -26.94
CA ILE A 301 1.90 16.47 -28.17
C ILE A 301 0.86 15.56 -28.84
N THR A 302 1.10 14.25 -28.85
CA THR A 302 0.18 13.28 -29.44
C THR A 302 -1.12 13.20 -28.63
N ASP A 303 -1.02 13.23 -27.31
CA ASP A 303 -2.20 13.22 -26.42
C ASP A 303 -3.02 14.50 -26.56
N LEU A 304 -2.37 15.66 -26.72
CA LEU A 304 -3.04 16.94 -27.03
C LEU A 304 -3.72 16.93 -28.40
N ALA A 305 -3.05 16.38 -29.42
CA ALA A 305 -3.62 16.22 -30.75
C ALA A 305 -4.87 15.32 -30.75
N LEU A 306 -4.85 14.21 -30.01
CA LEU A 306 -5.99 13.30 -29.86
C LEU A 306 -7.18 13.95 -29.14
N ASN A 307 -6.91 14.93 -28.27
CA ASN A 307 -7.93 15.68 -27.53
C ASN A 307 -8.42 16.93 -28.26
N GLY A 308 -8.02 17.15 -29.51
CA GLY A 308 -8.48 18.28 -30.34
C GLY A 308 -7.89 19.63 -29.93
N ALA A 309 -6.70 19.65 -29.33
CA ALA A 309 -6.07 20.92 -28.91
C ALA A 309 -5.49 21.74 -30.08
N PHE A 310 -5.40 21.17 -31.28
CA PHE A 310 -4.76 21.75 -32.46
C PHE A 310 -5.68 21.73 -33.71
N GLY A 311 -7.00 21.93 -33.54
CA GLY A 311 -7.97 21.92 -34.65
C GLY A 311 -9.42 22.06 -34.22
#